data_AF-A0A966UZY6-F1
#
_entry.id   AF-A0A966UZY6-F1
#
_cell.length_a   1.000
_cell.length_b   1.000
_cell.length_c   1.000
_cell.angle_alpha   90.00
_cell.angle_beta   90.00
_cell.angle_gamma   90.00
#
_symmetry.space_group_name_H-M   'P 1'
#
loop_
_entity.id
_entity.type
_entity.pdbx_description
1 polymer ?
#
loop_
_entity_poly.entity_id
_entity_poly.type
_entity_poly.pdbx_seq_one_letter_code
_entity_poly.pdbx_strand_id
1 'polypeptide(L)'
;MKPSVNGLSLTASGDVLFRCPFDPVTVAQLRRIRPRGCWQARLQGWMFPFEALLRLVDCFGERFPIDPSLREWWQAIDKPLPPLPPHRQLVSAADLQAPLADGRQLLAHQRAGVRWLLARRGALLADEMGLGKTLTALAAARALLRLTDCRLLVVAPVGLHDHWRREALALELAPQLFSWARLPAEPPPGGLVLVVDEAHFAQNLQAQRTAALLRLARHPRVRAVWLLTGTPSKNGRPIQLLPLLMAIGHPLARDRRAYEELFCNGHWRQVGKRQITDC
;
A
#
# COMPACT_ATOMS: atom_id res chain seq x y z
N MET A 1 29.43 5.47 9.36
CA MET A 1 28.74 4.87 8.18
C MET A 1 28.86 3.36 8.31
N LYS A 2 27.79 2.63 8.69
CA LYS A 2 27.87 1.15 8.71
C LYS A 2 28.09 0.68 7.26
N PRO A 3 29.06 -0.20 6.98
CA PRO A 3 29.25 -0.73 5.64
C PRO A 3 27.93 -1.36 5.19
N SER A 4 27.47 -1.00 3.98
CA SER A 4 26.27 -1.59 3.40
C SER A 4 26.53 -3.09 3.22
N VAL A 5 25.94 -3.92 4.07
CA VAL A 5 26.08 -5.37 3.98
C VAL A 5 25.55 -5.81 2.62
N ASN A 6 26.39 -6.49 1.84
CA ASN A 6 25.97 -7.13 0.58
C ASN A 6 24.93 -8.19 0.93
N GLY A 7 23.84 -8.27 0.17
CA GLY A 7 22.70 -9.09 0.55
C GLY A 7 21.39 -8.61 -0.03
N LEU A 8 20.33 -9.32 0.36
CA LEU A 8 18.95 -8.96 0.12
C LEU A 8 18.40 -8.33 1.41
N SER A 9 17.82 -7.14 1.32
CA SER A 9 17.16 -6.47 2.43
C SER A 9 15.85 -5.83 2.03
N LEU A 10 15.05 -5.44 3.01
CA LEU A 10 13.77 -4.79 2.80
C LEU A 10 13.92 -3.27 2.92
N THR A 11 13.37 -2.50 1.98
CA THR A 11 13.39 -1.04 2.04
C THR A 11 12.34 -0.49 2.99
N ALA A 12 12.45 0.80 3.32
CA ALA A 12 11.44 1.52 4.09
C ALA A 12 10.07 1.59 3.39
N SER A 13 10.00 1.35 2.07
CA SER A 13 8.76 1.28 1.28
C SER A 13 8.25 -0.15 1.05
N GLY A 14 8.92 -1.17 1.61
CA GLY A 14 8.55 -2.57 1.42
C GLY A 14 8.98 -3.17 0.08
N ASP A 15 9.96 -2.58 -0.61
CA ASP A 15 10.60 -3.17 -1.80
C ASP A 15 11.81 -4.03 -1.39
N VAL A 16 12.25 -4.94 -2.25
CA VAL A 16 13.47 -5.72 -2.02
C VAL A 16 14.67 -4.95 -2.58
N LEU A 17 15.65 -4.66 -1.73
CA LEU A 17 16.93 -4.09 -2.11
C LEU A 17 17.98 -5.19 -2.19
N PHE A 18 18.56 -5.37 -3.38
CA PHE A 18 19.66 -6.27 -3.64
C PHE A 18 20.97 -5.48 -3.76
N ARG A 19 21.93 -5.75 -2.89
CA ARG A 19 23.28 -5.16 -2.91
C ARG A 19 24.34 -6.23 -3.13
N CYS A 20 25.18 -6.01 -4.12
CA CYS A 20 26.35 -6.85 -4.38
C CYS A 20 27.50 -5.98 -4.91
N PRO A 21 28.76 -6.45 -4.80
CA PRO A 21 29.84 -5.91 -5.61
C PRO A 21 29.50 -6.01 -7.10
N PHE A 22 30.08 -5.14 -7.92
CA PHE A 22 29.86 -5.21 -9.36
C PHE A 22 30.41 -6.52 -9.92
N ASP A 23 29.52 -7.34 -10.47
CA ASP A 23 29.83 -8.57 -11.20
C ASP A 23 28.93 -8.63 -12.45
N PRO A 24 29.50 -8.62 -13.68
CA PRO A 24 28.73 -8.66 -14.91
C PRO A 24 27.75 -9.84 -15.00
N VAL A 25 28.11 -11.00 -14.46
CA VAL A 25 27.24 -12.19 -14.48
C VAL A 25 26.03 -11.98 -13.58
N THR A 26 26.26 -11.56 -12.33
CA THR A 26 25.19 -11.22 -11.38
C THR A 26 24.29 -10.12 -11.93
N VAL A 27 24.85 -9.07 -12.54
CA VAL A 27 24.06 -7.99 -13.17
C VAL A 27 23.21 -8.50 -14.34
N ALA A 28 23.75 -9.38 -15.19
CA ALA A 28 22.99 -9.99 -16.28
C ALA A 28 21.84 -10.85 -15.75
N GLN A 29 22.07 -11.60 -14.67
CA GLN A 29 21.03 -12.39 -14.00
C GLN A 29 19.94 -11.49 -13.39
N LEU A 30 20.31 -10.41 -12.68
CA LEU A 30 19.37 -9.46 -12.10
C LEU A 30 18.44 -8.82 -13.15
N ARG A 31 18.96 -8.51 -14.35
CA ARG A 31 18.16 -7.96 -15.47
C ARG A 31 17.10 -8.95 -16.00
N ARG A 32 17.26 -10.26 -15.76
CA ARG A 32 16.31 -11.31 -16.17
C ARG A 32 15.18 -11.51 -15.17
N ILE A 33 15.36 -11.10 -13.90
CA ILE A 33 14.34 -11.22 -12.86
C ILE A 33 13.05 -10.46 -13.23
N ARG A 34 11.91 -11.05 -12.88
CA ARG A 34 10.58 -10.47 -13.05
C ARG A 34 9.78 -10.57 -11.74
N PRO A 35 9.03 -9.52 -11.33
CA PRO A 35 8.97 -8.17 -11.91
C PRO A 35 10.33 -7.48 -12.03
N ARG A 36 10.47 -6.56 -13.00
CA ARG A 36 11.76 -5.91 -13.28
C ARG A 36 12.16 -5.02 -12.11
N GLY A 37 13.43 -5.10 -11.72
CA GLY A 37 14.04 -4.15 -10.80
C GLY A 37 14.72 -3.00 -11.52
N CYS A 38 15.00 -1.94 -10.78
CA CYS A 38 15.73 -0.77 -11.25
C CYS A 38 16.95 -0.49 -10.37
N TRP A 39 18.02 -0.01 -10.99
CA TRP A 39 19.20 0.43 -10.26
C TRP A 39 18.90 1.74 -9.51
N GLN A 40 19.21 1.77 -8.22
CA GLN A 40 19.05 2.94 -7.36
C GLN A 40 20.42 3.47 -6.94
N ALA A 41 20.91 4.51 -7.62
CA ALA A 41 22.25 5.05 -7.41
C ALA A 41 22.48 5.49 -5.95
N ARG A 42 21.49 6.12 -5.32
CA ARG A 42 21.54 6.56 -3.92
C ARG A 42 21.67 5.41 -2.92
N LEU A 43 21.10 4.25 -3.24
CA LEU A 43 21.14 3.06 -2.40
C LEU A 43 22.28 2.11 -2.78
N GLN A 44 22.99 2.39 -3.88
CA GLN A 44 24.02 1.54 -4.49
C GLN A 44 23.56 0.09 -4.62
N GLY A 45 22.35 -0.12 -5.13
CA GLY A 45 21.75 -1.44 -5.26
C GLY A 45 20.60 -1.48 -6.25
N TRP A 46 20.16 -2.70 -6.55
CA TRP A 46 18.99 -2.94 -7.37
C TRP A 46 17.75 -3.04 -6.50
N MET A 47 16.73 -2.24 -6.80
CA MET A 47 15.46 -2.26 -6.10
C MET A 47 14.43 -3.00 -6.93
N PHE A 48 13.77 -3.99 -6.33
CA PHE A 48 12.74 -4.81 -6.96
C PHE A 48 11.42 -4.70 -6.18
N PRO A 49 10.27 -4.79 -6.88
CA PRO A 49 8.99 -5.02 -6.21
C PRO A 49 9.04 -6.27 -5.35
N PHE A 50 8.29 -6.29 -4.24
CA PHE A 50 8.30 -7.40 -3.29
C PHE A 50 7.93 -8.74 -3.92
N GLU A 51 7.09 -8.72 -4.96
CA GLU A 51 6.67 -9.89 -5.72
C GLU A 51 7.83 -10.61 -6.42
N ALA A 52 8.98 -9.95 -6.62
CA ALA A 52 10.18 -10.55 -7.17
C ALA A 52 10.97 -11.38 -6.14
N LEU A 53 10.60 -11.34 -4.86
CA LEU A 53 11.38 -11.93 -3.76
C LEU A 53 11.72 -13.39 -4.01
N LEU A 54 10.74 -14.24 -4.32
CA LEU A 54 10.98 -15.68 -4.51
C LEU A 54 12.02 -15.92 -5.61
N ARG A 55 11.93 -15.20 -6.73
CA ARG A 55 12.91 -15.31 -7.82
C ARG A 55 14.30 -14.83 -7.42
N LEU A 56 14.38 -13.77 -6.62
CA LEU A 56 15.66 -13.28 -6.11
C LEU A 56 16.30 -14.29 -5.15
N VAL A 57 15.51 -14.88 -4.26
CA VAL A 57 15.96 -15.91 -3.33
C VAL A 57 16.40 -17.17 -4.08
N ASP A 58 15.62 -17.65 -5.04
CA ASP A 58 15.96 -18.82 -5.87
C ASP A 58 17.29 -18.64 -6.59
N CYS A 59 17.55 -17.43 -7.12
CA CYS A 59 18.75 -17.16 -7.92
C CYS A 59 19.98 -16.80 -7.08
N PHE A 60 19.80 -16.23 -5.89
CA PHE A 60 20.87 -15.56 -5.16
C PHE A 60 20.94 -15.87 -3.66
N GLY A 61 19.94 -16.54 -3.08
CA GLY A 61 19.83 -16.78 -1.64
C GLY A 61 20.93 -17.65 -1.03
N GLU A 62 21.55 -18.52 -1.85
CA GLU A 62 22.74 -19.30 -1.42
C GLU A 62 24.02 -18.47 -1.41
N ARG A 63 24.10 -17.44 -2.25
CA ARG A 63 25.30 -16.62 -2.47
C ARG A 63 25.32 -15.34 -1.64
N PHE A 64 24.16 -14.83 -1.26
CA PHE A 64 24.00 -13.53 -0.61
C PHE A 64 23.11 -13.66 0.62
N PRO A 65 23.50 -13.07 1.77
CA PRO A 65 22.70 -13.17 2.98
C PRO A 65 21.38 -12.42 2.83
N ILE A 66 20.35 -12.94 3.49
CA ILE A 66 19.01 -12.35 3.55
C ILE A 66 18.83 -11.71 4.93
N ASP A 67 18.55 -10.41 4.92
CA ASP A 67 18.31 -9.61 6.13
C ASP A 67 17.13 -10.16 6.95
N PRO A 68 17.18 -10.13 8.29
CA PRO A 68 16.10 -10.62 9.14
C PRO A 68 14.72 -10.01 8.83
N SER A 69 14.64 -8.70 8.56
CA SER A 69 13.37 -8.04 8.25
C SER A 69 12.73 -8.55 6.96
N LEU A 70 13.56 -8.88 5.96
CA LEU A 70 13.10 -9.48 4.71
C LEU A 70 12.66 -10.94 4.92
N ARG A 71 13.35 -11.67 5.80
CA ARG A 71 13.01 -13.04 6.15
C ARG A 71 11.65 -13.13 6.85
N GLU A 72 11.31 -12.19 7.71
CA GLU A 72 9.99 -12.13 8.36
C GLU A 72 8.86 -11.98 7.32
N TRP A 73 9.05 -11.10 6.33
CA TRP A 73 8.11 -10.92 5.23
C TRP A 73 8.01 -12.17 4.34
N TRP A 74 9.14 -12.84 4.08
CA TRP A 74 9.16 -14.10 3.35
C TRP A 74 8.36 -15.19 4.07
N GLN A 75 8.55 -15.36 5.38
CA GLN A 75 7.79 -16.34 6.17
C GLN A 75 6.27 -16.10 6.13
N ALA A 76 5.84 -14.84 5.98
CA ALA A 76 4.44 -14.51 5.81
C ALA A 76 3.87 -14.93 4.43
N ILE A 77 4.72 -15.08 3.41
CA ILE A 77 4.34 -15.69 2.13
C ILE A 77 4.17 -17.20 2.29
N ASP A 78 5.12 -17.86 2.98
CA ASP A 78 5.12 -19.32 3.17
C ASP A 78 3.92 -19.81 4.00
N LYS A 79 3.35 -18.93 4.82
CA LYS A 79 2.12 -19.18 5.59
C LYS A 79 0.98 -18.31 5.05
N PRO A 80 0.44 -18.62 3.85
CA PRO A 80 -0.58 -17.80 3.23
C PRO A 80 -1.88 -17.82 4.03
N LEU A 81 -2.54 -16.68 4.09
CA LEU A 81 -3.87 -16.55 4.68
C LEU A 81 -4.91 -17.30 3.81
N PRO A 82 -5.99 -17.86 4.40
CA PRO A 82 -7.08 -18.49 3.65
C PRO A 82 -7.62 -17.57 2.55
N PRO A 83 -8.17 -18.07 1.43
CA PRO A 83 -8.75 -17.21 0.40
C PRO A 83 -9.85 -16.30 0.95
N LEU A 84 -10.04 -15.12 0.33
CA LEU A 84 -11.14 -14.24 0.71
C LEU A 84 -12.49 -14.91 0.34
N PRO A 85 -13.53 -14.76 1.18
CA PRO A 85 -14.88 -15.18 0.80
C PRO A 85 -15.31 -14.55 -0.52
N PRO A 86 -16.17 -15.23 -1.31
CA PRO A 86 -16.74 -14.66 -2.52
C PRO A 86 -17.42 -13.33 -2.28
N HIS A 87 -17.38 -12.44 -3.28
CA HIS A 87 -17.95 -11.08 -3.18
C HIS A 87 -19.40 -11.07 -2.67
N ARG A 88 -20.25 -11.99 -3.13
CA ARG A 88 -21.64 -12.12 -2.67
C ARG A 88 -21.74 -12.34 -1.16
N GLN A 89 -20.87 -13.17 -0.58
CA GLN A 89 -20.86 -13.42 0.87
C GLN A 89 -20.38 -12.18 1.64
N LEU A 90 -19.35 -11.50 1.14
CA LEU A 90 -18.88 -10.24 1.72
C LEU A 90 -19.99 -9.18 1.72
N VAL A 91 -20.69 -8.99 0.59
CA VAL A 91 -21.80 -8.03 0.50
C VAL A 91 -22.95 -8.40 1.42
N SER A 92 -23.25 -9.69 1.56
CA SER A 92 -24.25 -10.18 2.51
C SER A 92 -23.87 -9.84 3.95
N ALA A 93 -22.62 -10.10 4.35
CA ALA A 93 -22.14 -9.85 5.71
C ALA A 93 -22.00 -8.35 6.08
N ALA A 94 -22.08 -7.45 5.09
CA ALA A 94 -22.08 -6.02 5.32
C ALA A 94 -23.42 -5.51 5.91
N ASP A 95 -24.51 -6.28 5.78
CA ASP A 95 -25.86 -5.95 6.25
C ASP A 95 -26.31 -4.55 5.82
N LEU A 96 -26.19 -4.24 4.52
CA LEU A 96 -26.34 -2.88 3.98
C LEU A 96 -27.72 -2.25 4.19
N GLN A 97 -28.74 -3.03 4.55
CA GLN A 97 -30.09 -2.53 4.82
C GLN A 97 -30.43 -2.45 6.32
N ALA A 98 -29.62 -3.08 7.18
CA ALA A 98 -29.86 -3.06 8.61
C ALA A 98 -29.50 -1.66 9.18
N PRO A 99 -30.23 -1.19 10.20
CA PRO A 99 -29.79 -0.03 10.97
C PRO A 99 -28.46 -0.32 11.68
N LEU A 100 -27.67 0.73 11.86
CA LEU A 100 -26.47 0.71 12.69
C LEU A 100 -26.85 0.67 14.18
N ALA A 101 -25.87 0.43 15.05
CA ALA A 101 -26.10 0.34 16.50
C ALA A 101 -26.67 1.64 17.10
N ASP A 102 -26.43 2.78 16.44
CA ASP A 102 -26.95 4.10 16.80
C ASP A 102 -28.25 4.48 16.06
N GLY A 103 -28.87 3.52 15.35
CA GLY A 103 -30.14 3.71 14.62
C GLY A 103 -30.01 4.36 13.24
N ARG A 104 -28.83 4.87 12.85
CA ARG A 104 -28.62 5.42 11.50
C ARG A 104 -28.71 4.33 10.43
N GLN A 105 -29.05 4.71 9.21
CA GLN A 105 -29.03 3.82 8.04
C GLN A 105 -28.01 4.31 7.01
N LEU A 106 -27.37 3.38 6.31
CA LEU A 106 -26.48 3.71 5.20
C LEU A 106 -27.28 4.32 4.05
N LEU A 107 -26.80 5.46 3.56
CA LEU A 107 -27.37 6.14 2.39
C LEU A 107 -27.18 5.31 1.11
N ALA A 108 -28.00 5.56 0.09
CA ALA A 108 -27.96 4.78 -1.16
C ALA A 108 -26.55 4.75 -1.80
N HIS A 109 -25.88 5.89 -1.87
CA HIS A 109 -24.52 5.98 -2.41
C HIS A 109 -23.49 5.28 -1.52
N GLN A 110 -23.64 5.33 -0.19
CA GLN A 110 -22.77 4.61 0.74
C GLN A 110 -22.90 3.10 0.53
N ARG A 111 -24.12 2.58 0.36
CA ARG A 111 -24.36 1.17 0.05
C ARG A 111 -23.73 0.75 -1.28
N ALA A 112 -23.75 1.63 -2.29
CA ALA A 112 -23.07 1.39 -3.55
C ALA A 112 -21.53 1.39 -3.36
N GLY A 113 -21.01 2.36 -2.60
CA GLY A 113 -19.60 2.46 -2.25
C GLY A 113 -19.08 1.23 -1.49
N VAL A 114 -19.83 0.69 -0.53
CA VAL A 114 -19.46 -0.55 0.18
C VAL A 114 -19.33 -1.72 -0.80
N ARG A 115 -20.32 -1.92 -1.68
CA ARG A 115 -20.27 -3.00 -2.68
C ARG A 115 -19.07 -2.84 -3.62
N TRP A 116 -18.76 -1.61 -3.98
CA TRP A 116 -17.64 -1.26 -4.84
C TRP A 116 -16.28 -1.52 -4.17
N LEU A 117 -16.12 -1.16 -2.88
CA LEU A 117 -14.93 -1.45 -2.09
C LEU A 117 -14.72 -2.95 -1.91
N LEU A 118 -15.77 -3.70 -1.57
CA LEU A 118 -15.70 -5.16 -1.36
C LEU A 118 -15.33 -5.95 -2.62
N ALA A 119 -15.55 -5.38 -3.80
CA ALA A 119 -15.15 -6.00 -5.07
C ALA A 119 -13.64 -5.88 -5.35
N ARG A 120 -12.88 -5.11 -4.55
CA ARG A 120 -11.50 -4.71 -4.85
C ARG A 120 -10.59 -4.87 -3.63
N ARG A 121 -9.40 -5.41 -3.86
CA ARG A 121 -8.33 -5.43 -2.84
C ARG A 121 -7.67 -4.06 -2.66
N GLY A 122 -7.66 -3.23 -3.70
CA GLY A 122 -7.09 -1.88 -3.66
C GLY A 122 -8.07 -0.89 -4.27
N ALA A 123 -8.37 0.20 -3.56
CA ALA A 123 -9.31 1.23 -4.04
C ALA A 123 -8.97 2.63 -3.52
N LEU A 124 -9.30 3.64 -4.32
CA LEU A 124 -9.25 5.06 -3.97
C LEU A 124 -10.67 5.62 -4.04
N LEU A 125 -11.26 5.92 -2.89
CA LEU A 125 -12.56 6.56 -2.78
C LEU A 125 -12.37 8.09 -2.79
N ALA A 126 -12.61 8.66 -3.97
CA ALA A 126 -12.41 10.08 -4.25
C ALA A 126 -13.69 10.93 -4.14
N ASP A 127 -14.70 10.44 -3.42
CA ASP A 127 -15.96 11.15 -3.23
C ASP A 127 -15.75 12.53 -2.58
N GLU A 128 -16.65 13.47 -2.83
CA GLU A 128 -16.63 14.80 -2.25
C GLU A 128 -16.63 14.77 -0.70
N MET A 129 -16.08 15.83 -0.09
CA MET A 129 -16.11 16.00 1.36
C MET A 129 -17.56 16.04 1.86
N GLY A 130 -17.84 15.41 2.99
CA GLY A 130 -19.20 15.35 3.56
C GLY A 130 -20.08 14.18 3.10
N LEU A 131 -19.71 13.42 2.05
CA LEU A 131 -20.51 12.27 1.56
C LEU A 131 -20.44 11.00 2.43
N GLY A 132 -19.74 11.05 3.57
CA GLY A 132 -19.67 9.94 4.53
C GLY A 132 -18.75 8.80 4.12
N LYS A 133 -17.61 9.11 3.48
CA LYS A 133 -16.55 8.14 3.10
C LYS A 133 -16.10 7.26 4.27
N THR A 134 -15.97 7.84 5.47
CA THR A 134 -15.60 7.14 6.71
C THR A 134 -16.52 5.97 6.97
N LEU A 135 -17.83 6.22 7.00
CA LEU A 135 -18.84 5.20 7.29
C LEU A 135 -18.89 4.14 6.18
N THR A 136 -18.78 4.54 4.91
CA THR A 136 -18.68 3.62 3.77
C THR A 136 -17.49 2.67 3.91
N ALA A 137 -16.30 3.18 4.25
CA ALA A 137 -15.10 2.35 4.39
C ALA A 137 -15.18 1.42 5.60
N LEU A 138 -15.68 1.90 6.74
CA LEU A 138 -15.86 1.09 7.94
C LEU A 138 -16.90 -0.02 7.74
N ALA A 139 -18.01 0.27 7.04
CA ALA A 139 -19.03 -0.74 6.73
C ALA A 139 -18.48 -1.85 5.83
N ALA A 140 -17.65 -1.50 4.84
CA ALA A 140 -16.93 -2.49 4.03
C ALA A 140 -15.92 -3.29 4.88
N ALA A 141 -15.20 -2.63 5.79
CA ALA A 141 -14.22 -3.30 6.66
C ALA A 141 -14.91 -4.30 7.59
N ARG A 142 -16.06 -3.93 8.18
CA ARG A 142 -16.87 -4.80 9.04
C ARG A 142 -17.19 -6.14 8.37
N ALA A 143 -17.59 -6.11 7.11
CA ALA A 143 -17.92 -7.31 6.36
C ALA A 143 -16.72 -8.27 6.21
N LEU A 144 -15.53 -7.72 5.95
CA LEU A 144 -14.29 -8.53 5.90
C LEU A 144 -13.94 -9.10 7.28
N LEU A 145 -14.01 -8.29 8.32
CA LEU A 145 -13.66 -8.68 9.70
C LEU A 145 -14.62 -9.74 10.27
N ARG A 146 -15.88 -9.76 9.85
CA ARG A 146 -16.87 -10.78 10.27
C ARG A 146 -16.61 -12.17 9.69
N LEU A 147 -16.03 -12.23 8.49
CA LEU A 147 -15.86 -13.48 7.75
C LEU A 147 -14.41 -13.98 7.69
N THR A 148 -13.45 -13.18 8.16
CA THR A 148 -12.03 -13.51 8.08
C THR A 148 -11.29 -13.03 9.32
N ASP A 149 -10.21 -13.72 9.70
CA ASP A 149 -9.31 -13.25 10.74
C ASP A 149 -8.44 -12.10 10.21
N CYS A 150 -9.06 -10.92 10.16
CA CYS A 150 -8.41 -9.67 9.81
C CYS A 150 -8.41 -8.70 10.99
N ARG A 151 -7.46 -7.77 10.97
CA ARG A 151 -7.41 -6.60 11.82
C ARG A 151 -7.58 -5.36 10.97
N LEU A 152 -8.32 -4.40 11.51
CA LEU A 152 -8.57 -3.11 10.86
C LEU A 152 -7.57 -2.08 11.38
N LEU A 153 -6.76 -1.54 10.47
CA LEU A 153 -5.88 -0.41 10.74
C LEU A 153 -6.41 0.81 9.97
N VAL A 154 -6.57 1.91 10.69
CA VAL A 154 -6.97 3.20 10.12
C VAL A 154 -5.83 4.19 10.28
N VAL A 155 -5.35 4.76 9.18
CA VAL A 155 -4.42 5.90 9.18
C VAL A 155 -5.23 7.17 8.94
N ALA A 156 -5.23 8.10 9.90
CA ALA A 156 -5.97 9.36 9.79
C ALA A 156 -5.25 10.49 10.53
N PRO A 157 -5.48 11.77 10.17
CA PRO A 157 -5.06 12.91 10.98
C PRO A 157 -5.51 12.77 12.44
N VAL A 158 -4.66 13.16 13.39
CA VAL A 158 -4.95 13.02 14.84
C VAL A 158 -6.28 13.67 15.21
N GLY A 159 -6.58 14.85 14.67
CA GLY A 159 -7.83 15.57 14.93
C GLY A 159 -9.10 14.83 14.44
N LEU A 160 -8.96 13.80 13.60
CA LEU A 160 -10.09 12.97 13.14
C LEU A 160 -10.23 11.66 13.92
N HIS A 161 -9.32 11.33 14.85
CA HIS A 161 -9.36 10.05 15.56
C HIS A 161 -10.66 9.84 16.34
N ASP A 162 -11.18 10.88 17.01
CA ASP A 162 -12.45 10.77 17.75
C ASP A 162 -13.67 10.66 16.83
N HIS A 163 -13.61 11.25 15.64
CA HIS A 163 -14.62 11.02 14.61
C HIS A 163 -14.59 9.56 14.16
N TRP A 164 -13.41 9.03 13.82
CA TRP A 164 -13.24 7.62 13.44
C TRP A 164 -13.71 6.64 14.52
N ARG A 165 -13.40 6.92 15.80
CA ARG A 165 -13.87 6.09 16.94
C ARG A 165 -15.40 6.06 17.03
N ARG A 166 -16.04 7.23 16.92
CA ARG A 166 -17.52 7.33 16.98
C ARG A 166 -18.18 6.58 15.83
N GLU A 167 -17.71 6.76 14.59
CA GLU A 167 -18.26 6.05 13.44
C GLU A 167 -17.99 4.54 13.52
N ALA A 168 -16.83 4.13 14.04
CA ALA A 168 -16.51 2.73 14.24
C ALA A 168 -17.41 2.08 15.31
N LEU A 169 -17.72 2.81 16.39
CA LEU A 169 -18.64 2.33 17.44
C LEU A 169 -20.04 2.03 16.90
N ALA A 170 -20.56 2.86 15.99
CA ALA A 170 -21.85 2.63 15.34
C ALA A 170 -21.88 1.31 14.51
N LEU A 171 -20.71 0.83 14.10
CA LEU A 171 -20.51 -0.40 13.36
C LEU A 171 -19.96 -1.54 14.24
N GLU A 172 -19.85 -1.33 15.55
CA GLU A 172 -19.29 -2.29 16.53
C GLU A 172 -17.84 -2.70 16.19
N LEU A 173 -17.07 -1.75 15.67
CA LEU A 173 -15.66 -1.94 15.33
C LEU A 173 -14.75 -1.24 16.33
N ALA A 174 -13.57 -1.83 16.55
CA ALA A 174 -12.47 -1.23 17.29
C ALA A 174 -11.20 -1.15 16.41
N PRO A 175 -11.11 -0.17 15.49
CA PRO A 175 -9.94 -0.02 14.62
C PRO A 175 -8.69 0.38 15.41
N GLN A 176 -7.53 -0.10 14.96
CA GLN A 176 -6.25 0.46 15.40
C GLN A 176 -5.99 1.77 14.65
N LEU A 177 -6.04 2.89 15.37
CA LEU A 177 -5.87 4.23 14.80
C LEU A 177 -4.42 4.69 14.88
N PHE A 178 -3.89 5.10 13.74
CA PHE A 178 -2.55 5.67 13.63
C PHE A 178 -2.59 7.03 12.96
N SER A 179 -1.67 7.91 13.36
CA SER A 179 -1.48 9.20 12.70
C SER A 179 -0.48 9.07 11.57
N TRP A 180 -0.57 9.96 10.58
CA TRP A 180 0.41 10.07 9.50
C TRP A 180 1.87 10.27 9.96
N ALA A 181 2.07 10.77 11.18
CA ALA A 181 3.39 10.98 11.76
C ALA A 181 4.00 9.70 12.36
N ARG A 182 3.16 8.71 12.71
CA ARG A 182 3.60 7.51 13.41
C ARG A 182 2.79 6.28 12.96
N LEU A 183 3.15 5.77 11.79
CA LEU A 183 2.66 4.47 11.31
C LEU A 183 3.49 3.34 11.93
N PRO A 184 2.89 2.17 12.19
CA PRO A 184 3.66 1.01 12.64
C PRO A 184 4.58 0.51 11.53
N ALA A 185 5.75 -0.02 11.92
CA ALA A 185 6.69 -0.58 10.96
C ALA A 185 6.19 -1.90 10.35
N GLU A 186 5.45 -2.68 11.14
CA GLU A 186 4.87 -3.97 10.76
C GLU A 186 3.37 -4.00 11.08
N PRO A 187 2.57 -4.72 10.28
CA PRO A 187 1.16 -4.88 10.57
C PRO A 187 0.93 -5.85 11.74
N PRO A 188 -0.27 -5.84 12.34
CA PRO A 188 -0.64 -6.84 13.33
C PRO A 188 -0.63 -8.27 12.76
N PRO A 189 -0.56 -9.30 13.63
CA PRO A 189 -0.77 -10.69 13.21
C PRO A 189 -2.14 -10.90 12.53
N GLY A 190 -2.20 -11.86 11.60
CA GLY A 190 -3.41 -12.15 10.82
C GLY A 190 -3.52 -11.30 9.55
N GLY A 191 -4.71 -11.29 8.93
CA GLY A 191 -4.97 -10.44 7.76
C GLY A 191 -5.04 -8.95 8.11
N LEU A 192 -4.67 -8.08 7.19
CA LEU A 192 -4.78 -6.62 7.36
C LEU A 192 -5.80 -6.02 6.40
N VAL A 193 -6.78 -5.30 6.96
CA VAL A 193 -7.59 -4.31 6.22
C VAL A 193 -7.06 -2.94 6.57
N LEU A 194 -6.49 -2.25 5.59
CA LEU A 194 -5.88 -0.93 5.74
C LEU A 194 -6.80 0.14 5.15
N VAL A 195 -7.26 1.06 5.99
CA VAL A 195 -8.01 2.25 5.55
C VAL A 195 -7.17 3.48 5.80
N VAL A 196 -7.06 4.36 4.81
CA VAL A 196 -6.16 5.51 4.85
C VAL A 196 -6.93 6.76 4.52
N ASP A 197 -7.20 7.56 5.53
CA ASP A 197 -7.91 8.83 5.43
C ASP A 197 -6.95 9.97 5.11
N GLU A 198 -7.47 10.96 4.38
CA GLU A 198 -6.70 12.04 3.78
C GLU A 198 -5.44 11.54 3.07
N ALA A 199 -5.64 10.53 2.21
CA ALA A 199 -4.58 9.86 1.46
C ALA A 199 -3.66 10.82 0.67
N HIS A 200 -4.14 12.02 0.36
CA HIS A 200 -3.36 13.10 -0.22
C HIS A 200 -2.07 13.44 0.55
N PHE A 201 -1.94 13.09 1.84
CA PHE A 201 -0.68 13.25 2.56
C PHE A 201 0.45 12.40 1.97
N ALA A 202 0.16 11.27 1.31
CA ALA A 202 1.17 10.38 0.72
C ALA A 202 1.61 10.76 -0.72
N GLN A 203 1.33 11.97 -1.20
CA GLN A 203 1.60 12.39 -2.60
C GLN A 203 3.09 12.55 -2.99
N ASN A 204 4.04 12.33 -2.08
CA ASN A 204 5.48 12.47 -2.36
C ASN A 204 6.23 11.18 -2.03
N LEU A 205 6.82 10.51 -3.03
CA LEU A 205 7.59 9.27 -2.86
C LEU A 205 8.84 9.42 -1.99
N GLN A 206 9.37 10.63 -1.83
CA GLN A 206 10.55 10.89 -0.99
C GLN A 206 10.19 11.08 0.50
N ALA A 207 8.91 11.23 0.83
CA ALA A 207 8.47 11.46 2.20
C ALA A 207 8.45 10.15 3.00
N GLN A 208 8.93 10.20 4.26
CA GLN A 208 8.95 9.05 5.17
C GLN A 208 7.56 8.44 5.37
N ARG A 209 6.52 9.27 5.51
CA ARG A 209 5.12 8.82 5.66
C ARG A 209 4.61 8.03 4.46
N THR A 210 5.03 8.40 3.25
CA THR A 210 4.67 7.69 2.01
C THR A 210 5.37 6.34 1.97
N ALA A 211 6.66 6.28 2.33
CA ALA A 211 7.37 5.02 2.44
C ALA A 211 6.72 4.09 3.47
N ALA A 212 6.38 4.61 4.66
CA ALA A 212 5.71 3.83 5.70
C ALA A 212 4.32 3.31 5.24
N LEU A 213 3.53 4.14 4.54
CA LEU A 213 2.28 3.70 3.94
C LEU A 213 2.50 2.57 2.93
N LEU A 214 3.43 2.75 1.99
CA LEU A 214 3.72 1.74 0.96
C LEU A 214 4.19 0.43 1.58
N ARG A 215 5.01 0.50 2.64
CA ARG A 215 5.44 -0.67 3.40
C ARG A 215 4.25 -1.44 3.95
N LEU A 216 3.31 -0.77 4.63
CA LEU A 216 2.12 -1.46 5.12
C LEU A 216 1.28 -2.01 3.97
N ALA A 217 1.05 -1.23 2.91
CA ALA A 217 0.19 -1.60 1.79
C ALA A 217 0.72 -2.77 0.95
N ARG A 218 2.04 -2.95 0.88
CA ARG A 218 2.71 -4.04 0.14
C ARG A 218 2.94 -5.29 0.97
N HIS A 219 2.69 -5.23 2.28
CA HIS A 219 2.93 -6.37 3.14
C HIS A 219 2.06 -7.58 2.72
N PRO A 220 2.61 -8.81 2.63
CA PRO A 220 1.90 -9.98 2.08
C PRO A 220 0.63 -10.39 2.85
N ARG A 221 0.46 -9.92 4.09
CA ARG A 221 -0.77 -10.10 4.90
C ARG A 221 -1.90 -9.12 4.59
N VAL A 222 -1.66 -8.12 3.74
CA VAL A 222 -2.71 -7.18 3.32
C VAL A 222 -3.80 -7.90 2.54
N ARG A 223 -5.03 -7.69 2.97
CA ARG A 223 -6.25 -8.23 2.37
C ARG A 223 -7.01 -7.17 1.60
N ALA A 224 -7.00 -5.94 2.10
CA ALA A 224 -7.53 -4.78 1.41
C ALA A 224 -6.78 -3.49 1.80
N VAL A 225 -6.63 -2.56 0.86
CA VAL A 225 -6.14 -1.19 1.05
C VAL A 225 -7.12 -0.22 0.41
N TRP A 226 -7.76 0.61 1.23
CA TRP A 226 -8.71 1.61 0.76
C TRP A 226 -8.26 3.01 1.17
N LEU A 227 -7.98 3.83 0.17
CA LEU A 227 -7.56 5.22 0.34
C LEU A 227 -8.79 6.13 0.23
N LEU A 228 -8.96 7.05 1.17
CA LEU A 228 -10.06 8.01 1.20
C LEU A 228 -9.47 9.41 1.07
N THR A 229 -9.98 10.20 0.11
CA THR A 229 -9.59 11.61 0.00
C THR A 229 -10.56 12.36 -0.91
N GLY A 230 -10.96 13.58 -0.55
CA GLY A 230 -11.73 14.42 -1.47
C GLY A 230 -10.86 15.09 -2.55
N THR A 231 -9.53 15.07 -2.39
CA THR A 231 -8.58 15.81 -3.23
C THR A 231 -7.35 14.94 -3.55
N PRO A 232 -7.49 13.93 -4.43
CA PRO A 232 -6.44 12.94 -4.67
C PRO A 232 -5.14 13.52 -5.25
N SER A 233 -5.20 14.69 -5.90
CA SER A 233 -4.05 15.50 -6.30
C SER A 233 -4.26 16.95 -5.85
N LYS A 234 -3.41 17.46 -4.95
CA LYS A 234 -3.59 18.83 -4.41
C LYS A 234 -3.36 19.91 -5.47
N ASN A 235 -2.43 19.68 -6.38
CA ASN A 235 -2.00 20.67 -7.36
C ASN A 235 -2.22 20.18 -8.81
N GLY A 236 -3.06 19.16 -9.00
CA GLY A 236 -3.35 18.57 -10.32
C GLY A 236 -2.17 17.82 -10.97
N ARG A 237 -1.02 17.69 -10.30
CA ARG A 237 0.16 17.05 -10.87
C ARG A 237 -0.02 15.52 -10.91
N PRO A 238 0.09 14.87 -12.08
CA PRO A 238 -0.12 13.42 -12.18
C PRO A 238 0.86 12.59 -11.35
N ILE A 239 2.09 13.07 -11.12
CA ILE A 239 3.07 12.40 -10.26
C ILE A 239 2.61 12.25 -8.80
N GLN A 240 1.73 13.13 -8.33
CA GLN A 240 1.18 13.07 -6.96
C GLN A 240 0.23 11.88 -6.77
N LEU A 241 -0.36 11.36 -7.86
CA LEU A 241 -1.23 10.19 -7.81
C LEU A 241 -0.43 8.89 -7.75
N LEU A 242 0.80 8.87 -8.28
CA LEU A 242 1.61 7.65 -8.39
C LEU A 242 1.77 6.91 -7.06
N PRO A 243 2.14 7.55 -5.92
CA PRO A 243 2.20 6.85 -4.64
C PRO A 243 0.88 6.20 -4.21
N LEU A 244 -0.25 6.85 -4.48
CA LEU A 244 -1.58 6.35 -4.14
C LEU A 244 -1.91 5.13 -4.99
N LEU A 245 -1.62 5.21 -6.29
CA LEU A 245 -1.77 4.10 -7.23
C LEU A 245 -0.87 2.92 -6.86
N MET A 246 0.36 3.17 -6.41
CA MET A 246 1.28 2.14 -5.89
C MET A 246 0.70 1.47 -4.65
N ALA A 247 0.15 2.24 -3.70
CA ALA A 247 -0.41 1.70 -2.46
C ALA A 247 -1.63 0.80 -2.71
N ILE A 248 -2.47 1.09 -3.70
CA ILE A 248 -3.62 0.24 -4.06
C ILE A 248 -3.26 -0.86 -5.07
N GLY A 249 -1.99 -1.01 -5.45
CA GLY A 249 -1.55 -2.02 -6.42
C GLY A 249 -2.11 -1.81 -7.83
N HIS A 250 -2.39 -0.57 -8.22
CA HIS A 250 -2.97 -0.26 -9.53
C HIS A 250 -2.00 -0.62 -10.68
N PRO A 251 -2.46 -1.22 -11.79
CA PRO A 251 -1.58 -1.59 -12.91
C PRO A 251 -0.74 -0.45 -13.48
N LEU A 252 -1.28 0.78 -13.51
CA LEU A 252 -0.55 1.97 -13.98
C LEU A 252 0.69 2.30 -13.13
N ALA A 253 0.75 1.85 -11.87
CA ALA A 253 1.86 2.11 -10.98
C ALA A 253 2.94 1.01 -10.99
N ARG A 254 2.78 -0.05 -11.81
CA ARG A 254 3.74 -1.16 -11.90
C ARG A 254 5.09 -0.72 -12.45
N ASP A 255 5.08 0.21 -13.39
CA ASP A 255 6.27 0.80 -13.96
C ASP A 255 6.22 2.31 -13.79
N ARG A 256 6.99 2.78 -12.79
CA ARG A 256 7.11 4.21 -12.48
C ARG A 256 7.58 5.01 -13.68
N ARG A 257 8.56 4.50 -14.45
CA ARG A 257 9.13 5.23 -15.57
C ARG A 257 8.10 5.36 -16.69
N ALA A 258 7.39 4.27 -17.01
CA ALA A 258 6.31 4.30 -17.99
C ALA A 258 5.20 5.28 -17.56
N TYR A 259 4.86 5.33 -16.26
CA TYR A 259 3.89 6.29 -15.74
C TYR A 259 4.36 7.75 -15.91
N GLU A 260 5.61 8.05 -15.56
CA GLU A 260 6.20 9.38 -15.73
C GLU A 260 6.23 9.82 -17.20
N GLU A 261 6.62 8.91 -18.11
CA GLU A 261 6.64 9.14 -19.55
C GLU A 261 5.24 9.41 -20.12
N LEU A 262 4.22 8.66 -19.71
CA LEU A 262 2.85 8.78 -20.22
C LEU A 262 2.08 9.98 -19.64
N PHE A 263 2.21 10.24 -18.34
CA PHE A 263 1.31 11.16 -17.64
C PHE A 263 2.00 12.43 -17.13
N CYS A 264 3.33 12.46 -17.03
CA CYS A 264 4.07 13.62 -16.50
C CYS A 264 4.80 14.40 -17.60
N ASN A 265 4.43 14.19 -18.87
CA ASN A 265 5.00 14.86 -20.05
C ASN A 265 6.52 14.75 -20.21
N GLY A 266 7.19 13.83 -19.50
CA GLY A 266 8.62 13.54 -19.67
C GLY A 266 9.51 14.78 -19.78
N HIS A 267 9.25 15.85 -19.02
CA HIS A 267 10.06 17.08 -19.12
C HIS A 267 11.47 16.80 -18.60
N TRP A 268 12.36 16.42 -19.52
CA TRP A 268 13.80 16.37 -19.30
C TRP A 268 14.32 17.80 -19.21
N ARG A 269 14.96 18.17 -18.09
CA ARG A 269 15.85 19.33 -18.07
C ARG A 269 17.30 18.86 -18.05
N GLN A 270 18.08 19.37 -19.00
CA GLN A 270 19.50 19.14 -19.05
C GLN A 270 20.19 20.16 -18.15
N VAL A 271 20.69 19.74 -16.99
CA VAL A 271 21.50 20.59 -16.10
C VAL A 271 22.96 20.14 -16.25
N GLY A 272 23.70 20.82 -17.13
CA GLY A 272 25.07 20.45 -17.49
C GLY A 272 25.14 19.16 -18.31
N LYS A 273 26.06 18.23 -17.97
CA LYS A 273 26.17 16.91 -18.64
C LYS A 273 25.19 15.84 -18.11
N ARG A 274 24.32 16.19 -17.15
CA ARG A 274 23.36 15.24 -16.56
C ARG A 274 21.94 15.57 -17.02
N GLN A 275 21.25 14.56 -17.52
CA GLN A 275 19.81 14.59 -17.70
C GLN A 275 19.16 14.42 -16.33
N ILE A 276 18.37 15.41 -15.91
CA ILE A 276 17.57 15.35 -14.69
C ILE A 276 16.10 15.38 -15.12
N THR A 277 15.35 14.38 -14.67
CA THR A 277 13.89 14.34 -14.85
C THR A 277 13.27 15.25 -13.80
N ASP A 278 12.63 16.34 -14.23
CA ASP A 278 11.84 17.17 -13.33
C ASP A 278 10.49 16.48 -13.10
N CYS A 279 10.43 15.59 -12.11
CA CYS A 279 9.20 15.00 -11.57
C CYS A 279 9.22 15.05 -10.03
#